data_AF-A0A8E2DVN3-F1
#
_entry.id   AF-A0A8E2DVN3-F1
#
_cell.length_a   1.000
_cell.length_b   1.000
_cell.length_c   1.000
_cell.angle_alpha   90.00
_cell.angle_beta   90.00
_cell.angle_gamma   90.00
#
_symmetry.space_group_name_H-M   'P 1'
#
loop_
_entity.id
_entity.type
_entity.pdbx_description
1 polymer ?
#
loop_
_entity_poly.entity_id
_entity_poly.type
_entity_poly.pdbx_seq_one_letter_code
_entity_poly.pdbx_strand_id
1 'polypeptide(L)'
;HLGNPCGHTFCGECGWDWVVQNRKAPTCPICRTRLIVNVPMIPNYTVDSTVEKHVARLSANGDAGWCDGGDQYKEWRLRKG
;
A
#
# COMPACT_ATOMS: atom_id res chain seq x y z
N HIS A 1 2.81 4.05 1.11
CA HIS A 1 3.47 4.68 2.28
C HIS A 1 4.85 4.07 2.52
N LEU A 2 5.83 4.91 2.85
CA LEU A 2 7.23 4.56 3.07
C LEU A 2 7.51 4.34 4.56
N GLY A 3 8.21 3.26 4.87
CA GLY A 3 8.76 3.03 6.21
C GLY A 3 10.07 3.79 6.44
N ASN A 4 10.09 4.72 7.40
CA ASN A 4 11.31 5.45 7.79
C ASN A 4 12.13 4.64 8.81
N PRO A 5 13.45 4.40 8.59
CA PRO A 5 14.32 5.00 7.57
C PRO A 5 14.57 4.15 6.32
N CYS A 6 14.04 2.92 6.24
CA CYS A 6 14.41 1.99 5.18
C CYS A 6 13.87 2.32 3.77
N GLY A 7 12.85 3.18 3.65
CA GLY A 7 12.28 3.59 2.36
C GLY A 7 11.42 2.53 1.65
N HIS A 8 11.14 1.38 2.26
CA HIS A 8 10.24 0.40 1.64
C HIS A 8 8.80 0.88 1.61
N THR A 9 8.10 0.61 0.50
CA THR A 9 6.70 1.02 0.28
C THR A 9 5.72 -0.12 0.55
N PHE A 10 4.63 0.20 1.25
CA PHE A 10 3.49 -0.67 1.50
C PHE A 10 2.19 0.16 1.60
N CYS A 11 1.03 -0.50 1.61
CA CYS A 11 -0.25 0.17 1.80
C CYS A 11 -0.26 0.98 3.12
N GLY A 12 -0.93 2.13 3.14
CA GLY A 12 -0.97 2.99 4.33
C GLY A 12 -1.55 2.29 5.54
N GLU A 13 -2.75 1.75 5.40
CA GLU A 13 -3.45 1.04 6.46
C GLU A 13 -2.69 -0.21 6.91
N CYS A 14 -2.27 -1.07 5.97
CA CYS A 14 -1.53 -2.28 6.32
C CYS A 14 -0.22 -1.97 7.06
N GLY A 15 0.47 -0.89 6.66
CA GLY A 15 1.67 -0.43 7.37
C GLY A 15 1.35 0.05 8.78
N TRP A 16 0.21 0.71 8.97
CA TRP A 16 -0.19 1.26 10.26
C TRP A 16 -0.62 0.14 11.20
N ASP A 17 -1.45 -0.80 10.72
CA ASP A 17 -1.84 -1.99 11.46
C ASP A 17 -0.62 -2.78 11.94
N TRP A 18 0.37 -2.93 11.05
CA TRP A 18 1.64 -3.56 11.40
C TRP A 18 2.38 -2.83 12.53
N VAL A 19 2.47 -1.49 12.46
CA VAL A 19 3.10 -0.67 13.51
C VAL A 19 2.32 -0.76 14.82
N VAL A 20 0.99 -0.74 14.77
CA VAL A 20 0.12 -0.82 15.95
C VAL A 20 0.30 -2.16 16.67
N GLN A 21 0.36 -3.27 15.93
CA GLN A 21 0.60 -4.60 16.48
C GLN A 21 2.01 -4.75 17.10
N ASN A 22 2.99 -3.97 16.62
CA ASN A 22 4.38 -4.03 17.05
C ASN A 22 4.85 -2.79 17.84
N ARG A 23 3.93 -2.08 18.51
CA ARG A 23 4.17 -0.76 19.14
C ARG A 23 5.43 -0.62 19.99
N LYS A 24 5.86 -1.66 20.69
CA LYS A 24 7.08 -1.61 21.55
C LYS A 24 8.37 -1.48 20.74
N ALA A 25 8.41 -2.08 19.56
CA ALA A 25 9.57 -2.11 18.69
C ALA A 25 9.11 -2.30 17.23
N PRO A 26 8.49 -1.28 16.60
CA PRO A 26 8.00 -1.44 15.25
C PRO A 26 9.16 -1.62 14.29
N THR A 27 9.00 -2.55 13.36
CA THR A 27 9.99 -2.88 12.34
C THR A 27 9.34 -2.82 10.97
N CYS A 28 10.13 -2.63 9.92
CA CYS A 28 9.63 -2.74 8.55
C CYS A 28 9.13 -4.17 8.30
N PRO A 29 7.92 -4.37 7.74
CA PRO A 29 7.41 -5.72 7.43
C PRO A 29 8.26 -6.45 6.37
N ILE A 30 9.02 -5.71 5.55
CA ILE A 30 9.84 -6.24 4.46
C ILE A 30 11.25 -6.57 4.96
N CYS A 31 11.99 -5.58 5.47
CA CYS A 31 13.42 -5.74 5.81
C CYS A 31 13.73 -5.79 7.30
N ARG A 32 12.71 -5.69 8.17
CA ARG A 32 12.83 -5.72 9.64
C ARG A 32 13.65 -4.59 10.28
N THR A 33 14.11 -3.60 9.50
CA THR A 33 14.71 -2.37 10.03
C THR A 33 13.77 -1.69 11.02
N ARG A 34 14.29 -1.25 12.17
CA ARG A 34 13.50 -0.55 13.20
C ARG A 34 12.94 0.76 12.64
N LEU A 35 11.63 0.95 12.79
CA LEU A 35 10.93 2.15 12.33
C LEU A 35 10.96 3.25 13.39
N ILE A 36 10.94 4.50 12.95
CA ILE A 36 10.89 5.66 13.84
C ILE A 36 9.44 5.87 14.31
N VAL A 37 9.17 5.59 15.59
CA VAL A 37 7.82 5.57 16.19
C VAL A 37 7.09 6.91 16.12
N ASN A 38 7.83 8.02 16.25
CA ASN A 38 7.24 9.36 16.38
C ASN A 38 7.14 10.11 15.05
N VAL A 39 7.41 9.43 13.92
CA VAL A 39 7.31 10.03 12.59
C VAL A 39 6.25 9.26 11.81
N PRO A 40 5.24 9.94 11.23
CA PRO A 40 4.25 9.27 10.42
C PRO A 40 4.90 8.59 9.23
N MET A 41 4.30 7.49 8.76
CA MET A 41 4.72 6.89 7.51
C MET A 41 4.45 7.88 6.37
N ILE A 42 5.36 7.96 5.42
CA ILE A 42 5.34 9.02 4.42
C ILE A 42 4.54 8.54 3.20
N PRO A 43 3.54 9.27 2.70
CA PRO A 43 2.83 8.92 1.47
C PRO A 43 3.80 8.76 0.28
N ASN A 44 3.54 7.79 -0.60
CA ASN A 44 4.34 7.61 -1.81
C ASN A 44 3.47 7.80 -3.05
N TYR A 45 3.22 9.07 -3.38
CA TYR A 45 2.34 9.45 -4.49
C TYR A 45 2.79 8.88 -5.85
N THR A 46 4.09 8.65 -6.04
CA THR A 46 4.60 8.04 -7.27
C THR A 46 4.15 6.59 -7.40
N VAL A 47 4.25 5.80 -6.32
CA VAL A 47 3.76 4.41 -6.32
C VAL A 47 2.24 4.39 -6.42
N ASP A 48 1.55 5.26 -5.69
CA ASP A 48 0.07 5.34 -5.74
C ASP A 48 -0.41 5.63 -7.17
N SER A 49 0.16 6.63 -7.84
CA SER A 49 -0.16 6.95 -9.25
C SER A 49 0.21 5.82 -10.21
N THR A 50 1.29 5.09 -9.94
CA THR A 50 1.73 3.96 -10.78
C THR A 50 0.74 2.80 -10.70
N VAL A 51 0.29 2.46 -9.48
CA VAL A 51 -0.73 1.42 -9.26
C VAL A 51 -2.05 1.81 -9.93
N GLU A 52 -2.52 3.04 -9.76
CA GLU A 52 -3.75 3.52 -10.40
C GLU A 52 -3.70 3.41 -11.92
N LYS A 53 -2.61 3.86 -12.54
CA LYS A 53 -2.42 3.76 -14.00
C LYS A 53 -2.35 2.32 -14.46
N HIS A 54 -1.72 1.43 -13.68
CA HIS A 54 -1.64 0.02 -14.03
C HIS A 54 -3.01 -0.64 -14.02
N VAL A 55 -3.80 -0.42 -12.96
CA VAL A 55 -5.19 -0.91 -12.87
C VAL A 55 -6.04 -0.38 -14.04
N ALA A 56 -5.95 0.90 -14.36
CA ALA A 56 -6.66 1.48 -15.50
C ALA A 56 -6.27 0.83 -16.83
N ARG A 57 -5.00 0.46 -17.01
CA ARG A 57 -4.54 -0.26 -18.22
C ARG A 57 -5.02 -1.70 -18.28
N LEU A 58 -5.08 -2.42 -17.15
CA LEU A 58 -5.64 -3.78 -17.11
C LEU A 58 -7.11 -3.77 -17.54
N SER A 59 -7.88 -2.82 -17.00
CA SER A 59 -9.27 -2.58 -17.40
C SER A 59 -9.40 -2.26 -18.90
N ALA A 60 -8.59 -1.32 -19.41
CA ALA A 60 -8.62 -0.94 -20.82
C ALA A 60 -8.21 -2.08 -21.78
N ASN A 61 -7.37 -3.01 -21.32
CA ASN A 61 -6.95 -4.18 -22.08
C ASN A 61 -7.97 -5.34 -22.04
N GLY A 62 -9.10 -5.17 -21.34
CA GLY A 62 -10.16 -6.17 -21.27
C GLY A 62 -9.90 -7.30 -20.29
N ASP A 63 -9.04 -7.10 -19.28
CA ASP A 63 -8.87 -8.07 -18.21
C ASP A 63 -10.16 -8.17 -17.37
N ALA A 64 -10.86 -9.30 -17.46
CA ALA A 64 -12.17 -9.51 -16.85
C ALA A 64 -12.20 -9.25 -15.33
N GLY A 65 -11.10 -9.50 -14.62
CA GLY A 65 -11.02 -9.26 -13.18
C GLY A 65 -10.87 -7.78 -12.82
N TRP A 66 -10.28 -6.98 -13.72
CA TRP A 66 -9.98 -5.56 -13.52
C TRP A 66 -10.91 -4.60 -14.28
N CYS A 67 -11.82 -5.12 -15.11
CA CYS A 67 -12.92 -4.38 -15.71
C CYS A 67 -13.93 -3.86 -14.66
N ASP A 68 -14.80 -2.93 -15.07
CA ASP A 68 -15.89 -2.48 -14.20
C ASP A 68 -16.80 -3.66 -13.81
N GLY A 69 -17.10 -3.76 -12.52
CA GLY A 69 -17.81 -4.92 -11.96
C GLY A 69 -16.95 -6.19 -11.75
N GLY A 70 -15.69 -6.22 -12.20
CA GLY A 70 -14.76 -7.33 -11.95
C GLY A 70 -14.40 -7.47 -10.46
N ASP A 71 -14.21 -8.71 -10.00
CA ASP A 71 -14.02 -8.99 -8.57
C ASP A 71 -12.72 -8.36 -8.03
N GLN A 72 -11.63 -8.40 -8.81
CA GLN A 72 -10.35 -7.80 -8.40
C GLN A 72 -10.46 -6.27 -8.32
N TYR A 73 -11.16 -5.65 -9.28
CA TYR A 73 -11.40 -4.20 -9.27
C TYR A 73 -12.25 -3.77 -8.07
N LYS A 74 -13.32 -4.51 -7.76
CA LYS A 74 -14.17 -4.27 -6.58
C LYS A 74 -13.36 -4.37 -5.29
N GLU A 75 -12.61 -5.44 -5.10
CA GLU A 75 -11.77 -5.62 -3.91
C GLU A 75 -10.70 -4.55 -3.76
N TRP A 76 -10.08 -4.12 -4.85
CA TRP A 76 -9.10 -3.04 -4.83
C TRP A 76 -9.74 -1.71 -4.44
N ARG A 77 -10.92 -1.38 -4.98
CA ARG A 77 -11.66 -0.17 -4.61
C ARG A 77 -12.09 -0.16 -3.15
N LEU A 78 -12.50 -1.30 -2.60
CA LEU A 78 -12.86 -1.43 -1.18
C LEU A 78 -11.67 -1.15 -0.25
N ARG A 79 -10.46 -1.55 -0.65
CA ARG A 79 -9.22 -1.35 0.13
C ARG A 79 -8.60 0.05 -0.02
N LYS A 80 -9.15 0.90 -0.88
CA LYS A 80 -8.66 2.26 -1.14
C LYS A 80 -9.40 3.32 -0.30
N GLY A 81 -10.52 2.95 0.32
CA GLY A 81 -11.43 3.84 1.06
C GLY A 81 -10.97 4.09 2.48
#